data_AF-A0A839AMW1-F1
#
_entry.id   AF-A0A839AMW1-F1
#
_cell.length_a   1.000
_cell.length_b   1.000
_cell.length_c   1.000
_cell.angle_alpha   90.00
_cell.angle_beta   90.00
_cell.angle_gamma   90.00
#
_symmetry.space_group_name_H-M   'P 1'
#
loop_
_entity.id
_entity.type
_entity.pdbx_description
1 polymer ?
#
loop_
_entity_poly.entity_id
_entity_poly.type
_entity_poly.pdbx_seq_one_letter_code
_entity_poly.pdbx_strand_id
1 'polypeptide(L)'
;MNFKNYTFSLLIIFLISCNNEKKYVPNGLTKLTEIELIDRARNKEILDFEKINYKNENGEILTLDSIQKIPNQENWTSDRYVDKNGIVKEMVLRKATKKDKEFLVKLRQAYNYEPPIEIIDIDCKKIAEILEETYSLDQNMRTSGNHTDIDHKVDKQNLVKVVSLIEKCGMPTLKEISKKQMSAIWLVFQHADNTNRKKYFPLLKKSAENGDLNKSNIALMEDRILMIDGKPQIYGSQISQNSETKKWELYELEKPETVDKRRAEVGLGSLKEYVKNWNIEFNVKQSE
;
A
#
# COMPACT_ATOMS: atom_id res chain seq x y z
N MET A 1 -46.99 -42.57 26.30
CA MET A 1 -47.03 -42.08 27.69
C MET A 1 -47.35 -40.59 27.63
N ASN A 2 -48.50 -40.17 28.18
CA ASN A 2 -48.97 -38.77 28.29
C ASN A 2 -47.97 -37.93 29.15
N PHE A 3 -47.91 -36.58 29.17
CA PHE A 3 -49.01 -35.60 29.28
C PHE A 3 -48.52 -34.15 28.99
N LYS A 4 -49.35 -33.37 28.25
CA LYS A 4 -49.73 -31.92 28.32
C LYS A 4 -48.64 -30.83 28.52
N ASN A 5 -48.46 -29.91 27.55
CA ASN A 5 -49.19 -28.63 27.31
C ASN A 5 -49.03 -27.56 28.41
N TYR A 6 -48.51 -26.37 28.06
CA TYR A 6 -49.27 -25.10 28.07
C TYR A 6 -48.63 -24.05 27.16
N THR A 7 -49.49 -23.47 26.35
CA THR A 7 -49.35 -22.32 25.44
C THR A 7 -49.28 -20.99 26.18
N PHE A 8 -48.51 -20.02 25.66
CA PHE A 8 -49.00 -18.65 25.51
C PHE A 8 -48.49 -18.06 24.21
N SER A 9 -49.42 -17.79 23.29
CA SER A 9 -49.19 -16.91 22.16
C SER A 9 -48.99 -15.49 22.68
N LEU A 10 -47.92 -14.81 22.25
CA LEU A 10 -48.06 -13.40 21.92
C LEU A 10 -47.65 -13.22 20.46
N LEU A 11 -48.70 -13.03 19.66
CA LEU A 11 -48.67 -12.40 18.36
C LEU A 11 -47.94 -11.05 18.50
N ILE A 12 -46.73 -10.92 17.97
CA ILE A 12 -46.27 -9.63 17.45
C ILE A 12 -45.88 -9.88 16.00
N ILE A 13 -46.91 -9.77 15.17
CA ILE A 13 -46.77 -9.43 13.77
C ILE A 13 -46.23 -7.99 13.75
N PHE A 14 -44.91 -7.81 13.62
CA PHE A 14 -44.38 -6.55 13.10
C PHE A 14 -44.50 -6.61 11.57
N LEU A 15 -45.71 -6.29 11.09
CA LEU A 15 -45.89 -5.76 9.76
C LEU A 15 -45.15 -4.42 9.71
N ILE A 16 -44.10 -4.38 8.89
CA ILE A 16 -43.61 -3.23 8.15
C ILE A 16 -43.58 -1.93 8.96
N SER A 17 -42.44 -1.64 9.60
CA SER A 17 -41.87 -0.32 9.39
C SER A 17 -40.69 -0.49 8.45
N CYS A 18 -40.88 -0.10 7.18
CA CYS A 18 -39.75 0.49 6.48
C CYS A 18 -39.34 1.71 7.32
N ASN A 19 -38.47 1.52 8.30
CA ASN A 19 -37.79 2.63 8.93
C ASN A 19 -36.93 3.24 7.83
N ASN A 20 -37.50 4.21 7.13
CA ASN A 20 -36.78 5.41 6.70
C ASN A 20 -36.31 6.12 7.98
N GLU A 21 -35.50 5.44 8.81
CA GLU A 21 -34.72 6.08 9.85
C GLU A 21 -33.83 7.07 9.12
N LYS A 22 -34.18 8.33 9.26
CA LYS A 22 -33.47 9.44 8.65
C LYS A 22 -32.05 9.36 9.19
N LYS A 23 -31.12 8.92 8.35
CA LYS A 23 -29.71 8.77 8.74
C LYS A 23 -29.23 10.06 9.36
N TYR A 24 -28.51 9.94 10.46
CA TYR A 24 -27.97 11.07 11.18
C TYR A 24 -27.11 11.93 10.26
N VAL A 25 -27.40 13.24 10.27
CA VAL A 25 -26.61 14.26 9.58
C VAL A 25 -26.17 15.27 10.63
N PRO A 26 -24.86 15.54 10.76
CA PRO A 26 -24.35 16.51 11.73
C PRO A 26 -24.91 17.91 11.45
N ASN A 27 -25.31 18.62 12.51
CA ASN A 27 -25.85 19.97 12.39
C ASN A 27 -24.71 21.00 12.25
N GLY A 28 -24.84 21.92 11.30
CA GLY A 28 -23.87 23.01 11.08
C GLY A 28 -22.52 22.58 10.50
N LEU A 29 -22.39 21.32 10.06
CA LEU A 29 -21.18 20.82 9.38
C LEU A 29 -21.51 20.41 7.94
N THR A 30 -20.51 20.47 7.08
CA THR A 30 -20.64 20.09 5.67
C THR A 30 -19.92 18.77 5.42
N LYS A 31 -20.57 17.83 4.72
CA LYS A 31 -19.95 16.57 4.32
C LYS A 31 -18.89 16.81 3.24
N LEU A 32 -17.69 16.29 3.43
CA LEU A 32 -16.66 16.32 2.39
C LEU A 32 -17.07 15.47 1.18
N THR A 33 -16.86 16.03 0.00
CA THR A 33 -17.03 15.37 -1.29
C THR A 33 -15.86 14.43 -1.60
N GLU A 34 -16.04 13.52 -2.56
CA GLU A 34 -14.96 12.64 -3.04
C GLU A 34 -13.75 13.43 -3.56
N ILE A 35 -13.96 14.59 -4.19
CA ILE A 35 -12.89 15.46 -4.72
C ILE A 35 -12.08 16.05 -3.56
N GLU A 36 -12.75 16.63 -2.57
CA GLU A 36 -12.06 17.20 -1.41
C GLU A 36 -11.29 16.14 -0.62
N LEU A 37 -11.85 14.93 -0.47
CA LEU A 37 -11.14 13.83 0.17
C LEU A 37 -9.89 13.41 -0.61
N ILE A 38 -9.95 13.38 -1.95
CA ILE A 38 -8.80 13.11 -2.81
C ILE A 38 -7.73 14.20 -2.67
N ASP A 39 -8.12 15.48 -2.68
CA ASP A 39 -7.16 16.57 -2.60
C ASP A 39 -6.48 16.63 -1.23
N ARG A 40 -7.22 16.38 -0.15
CA ARG A 40 -6.65 16.24 1.19
C ARG A 40 -5.69 15.05 1.29
N ALA A 41 -6.02 13.93 0.64
CA ALA A 41 -5.13 12.77 0.57
C ALA A 41 -3.82 13.11 -0.16
N ARG A 42 -3.89 13.77 -1.33
CA ARG A 42 -2.70 14.23 -2.09
C ARG A 42 -1.81 15.16 -1.28
N ASN A 43 -2.43 16.04 -0.50
CA ASN A 43 -1.72 16.98 0.37
C ASN A 43 -1.22 16.36 1.68
N LYS A 44 -1.45 15.04 1.88
CA LYS A 44 -1.08 14.30 3.09
C LYS A 44 -1.55 15.01 4.37
N GLU A 45 -2.78 15.54 4.34
CA GLU A 45 -3.36 16.26 5.48
C GLU A 45 -3.41 15.36 6.71
N ILE A 46 -2.76 15.80 7.79
CA ILE A 46 -2.72 15.08 9.06
C ILE A 46 -3.96 15.45 9.86
N LEU A 47 -4.72 14.44 10.27
CA LEU A 47 -5.87 14.62 11.16
C LEU A 47 -5.46 14.42 12.62
N ASP A 48 -5.97 15.29 13.48
CA ASP A 48 -5.91 15.12 14.93
C ASP A 48 -7.11 14.28 15.37
N PHE A 49 -6.93 12.96 15.41
CA PHE A 49 -8.01 11.99 15.66
C PHE A 49 -8.66 12.15 17.05
N GLU A 50 -7.97 12.75 18.02
CA GLU A 50 -8.48 13.03 19.37
C GLU A 50 -9.47 14.20 19.39
N LYS A 51 -9.43 15.08 18.39
CA LYS A 51 -10.33 16.25 18.27
C LYS A 51 -11.57 15.99 17.43
N ILE A 52 -11.74 14.77 16.92
CA ILE A 52 -12.85 14.39 16.06
C ILE A 52 -13.93 13.69 16.90
N ASN A 53 -15.17 14.14 16.75
CA ASN A 53 -16.32 13.40 17.28
C ASN A 53 -16.62 12.21 16.37
N TYR A 54 -16.77 11.03 16.94
CA TYR A 54 -17.16 9.84 16.17
C TYR A 54 -18.59 9.46 16.52
N LYS A 55 -19.41 9.23 15.50
CA LYS A 55 -20.80 8.78 15.68
C LYS A 55 -21.15 7.68 14.69
N ASN A 56 -22.21 6.92 14.95
CA ASN A 56 -22.78 6.00 13.95
C ASN A 56 -23.93 6.66 13.16
N GLU A 57 -24.55 5.90 12.24
CA GLU A 57 -25.68 6.38 11.41
C GLU A 57 -26.94 6.79 12.21
N ASN A 58 -27.00 6.46 13.50
CA ASN A 58 -28.08 6.84 14.42
C ASN A 58 -27.71 8.06 15.27
N GLY A 59 -26.49 8.59 15.14
CA GLY A 59 -25.99 9.74 15.92
C GLY A 59 -25.46 9.37 17.30
N GLU A 60 -25.33 8.08 17.61
CA GLU A 60 -24.76 7.60 18.87
C GLU A 60 -23.24 7.81 18.86
N ILE A 61 -22.69 8.32 19.97
CA ILE A 61 -21.27 8.60 20.12
C ILE A 61 -20.48 7.29 20.22
N LEU A 62 -19.38 7.21 19.47
CA LEU A 62 -18.42 6.11 19.48
C LEU A 62 -17.10 6.58 20.12
N THR A 63 -16.43 5.72 20.87
CA THR A 63 -15.06 6.01 21.34
C THR A 63 -14.02 5.48 20.36
N LEU A 64 -12.81 6.06 20.35
CA LEU A 64 -11.71 5.57 19.53
C LEU A 64 -11.40 4.09 19.79
N ASP A 65 -11.39 3.67 21.06
CA ASP A 65 -11.20 2.28 21.47
C ASP A 65 -12.30 1.36 20.91
N SER A 66 -13.56 1.82 20.91
CA SER A 66 -14.68 1.09 20.32
C SER A 66 -14.47 0.86 18.82
N ILE A 67 -14.02 1.90 18.11
CA ILE A 67 -13.80 1.88 16.66
C ILE A 67 -12.65 0.94 16.30
N GLN A 68 -11.54 1.00 17.04
CA GLN A 68 -10.37 0.15 16.80
C GLN A 68 -10.67 -1.33 16.98
N LYS A 69 -11.65 -1.68 17.83
CA LYS A 69 -12.07 -3.06 18.11
C LYS A 69 -13.15 -3.58 17.17
N ILE A 70 -13.62 -2.79 16.20
CA ILE A 70 -14.62 -3.25 15.24
C ILE A 70 -14.03 -4.37 14.39
N PRO A 71 -14.63 -5.58 14.38
CA PRO A 71 -14.16 -6.67 13.55
C PRO A 71 -14.47 -6.40 12.08
N ASN A 72 -13.65 -6.94 11.18
CA ASN A 72 -13.84 -6.80 9.74
C ASN A 72 -13.86 -5.32 9.30
N GLN A 73 -12.83 -4.57 9.70
CA GLN A 73 -12.73 -3.12 9.46
C GLN A 73 -12.89 -2.73 7.98
N GLU A 74 -12.56 -3.63 7.05
CA GLU A 74 -12.75 -3.47 5.61
C GLU A 74 -14.22 -3.36 5.16
N ASN A 75 -15.16 -3.70 6.05
CA ASN A 75 -16.59 -3.54 5.83
C ASN A 75 -17.16 -2.22 6.38
N TRP A 76 -16.31 -1.36 6.92
CA TRP A 76 -16.69 -0.07 7.49
C TRP A 76 -16.02 1.09 6.76
N THR A 77 -16.67 2.25 6.79
CA THR A 77 -16.13 3.51 6.30
C THR A 77 -16.69 4.67 7.11
N SER A 78 -16.18 5.88 6.92
CA SER A 78 -16.69 7.08 7.59
C SER A 78 -16.95 8.23 6.61
N ASP A 79 -18.12 8.84 6.77
CA ASP A 79 -18.40 10.13 6.16
C ASP A 79 -17.76 11.23 7.03
N ARG A 80 -16.97 12.12 6.42
CA ARG A 80 -16.24 13.17 7.12
C ARG A 80 -16.95 14.50 6.99
N TYR A 81 -17.11 15.20 8.11
CA TYR A 81 -17.81 16.48 8.17
C TYR A 81 -16.91 17.58 8.71
N VAL A 82 -16.92 18.72 8.04
CA VAL A 82 -16.07 19.88 8.35
C VAL A 82 -16.88 21.07 8.84
N ASP A 83 -16.24 21.90 9.68
CA ASP A 83 -16.75 23.21 10.03
C ASP A 83 -16.54 24.23 8.90
N LYS A 84 -16.96 25.48 9.13
CA LYS A 84 -16.81 26.60 8.18
C LYS A 84 -15.36 26.93 7.80
N ASN A 85 -14.39 26.46 8.58
CA ASN A 85 -12.96 26.65 8.32
C ASN A 85 -12.35 25.44 7.60
N GLY A 86 -13.15 24.43 7.24
CA GLY A 86 -12.68 23.21 6.61
C GLY A 86 -12.01 22.23 7.59
N ILE A 87 -12.11 22.42 8.90
CA ILE A 87 -11.53 21.50 9.88
C ILE A 87 -12.49 20.33 10.09
N VAL A 88 -12.00 19.09 9.99
CA VAL A 88 -12.81 17.90 10.28
C VAL A 88 -13.19 17.90 11.76
N LYS A 89 -14.49 17.95 12.05
CA LYS A 89 -15.04 17.95 13.42
C LYS A 89 -15.78 16.68 13.77
N GLU A 90 -16.34 16.01 12.77
CA GLU A 90 -17.14 14.81 13.00
C GLU A 90 -16.96 13.77 11.90
N MET A 91 -16.89 12.51 12.31
CA MET A 91 -16.89 11.35 11.42
C MET A 91 -18.07 10.46 11.76
N VAL A 92 -18.92 10.20 10.76
CA VAL A 92 -20.07 9.30 10.89
C VAL A 92 -19.71 7.95 10.29
N LEU A 93 -19.52 6.95 11.16
CA LEU A 93 -19.17 5.59 10.81
C LEU A 93 -20.39 4.82 10.27
N ARG A 94 -20.20 4.11 9.16
CA ARG A 94 -21.25 3.33 8.49
C ARG A 94 -20.66 2.13 7.77
N LYS A 95 -21.53 1.19 7.35
CA LYS A 95 -21.11 0.08 6.50
C LYS A 95 -20.61 0.60 5.14
N ALA A 96 -19.50 0.04 4.68
CA ALA A 96 -18.92 0.34 3.38
C ALA A 96 -19.75 -0.30 2.27
N THR A 97 -20.12 0.50 1.27
CA THR A 97 -20.71 0.03 0.02
C THR A 97 -19.62 -0.44 -0.95
N LYS A 98 -20.02 -1.10 -2.04
CA LYS A 98 -19.08 -1.43 -3.13
C LYS A 98 -18.37 -0.17 -3.67
N LYS A 99 -19.10 0.94 -3.82
CA LYS A 99 -18.54 2.21 -4.27
C LYS A 99 -17.50 2.76 -3.30
N ASP A 100 -17.71 2.62 -1.98
CA ASP A 100 -16.73 3.04 -0.99
C ASP A 100 -15.44 2.22 -1.09
N LYS A 101 -15.55 0.91 -1.32
CA LYS A 101 -14.38 0.02 -1.52
C LYS A 101 -13.59 0.43 -2.77
N GLU A 102 -14.25 0.75 -3.87
CA GLU A 102 -13.62 1.29 -5.09
C GLU A 102 -13.00 2.67 -4.86
N PHE A 103 -13.66 3.53 -4.08
CA PHE A 103 -13.16 4.86 -3.75
C PHE A 103 -11.94 4.82 -2.82
N LEU A 104 -11.86 3.87 -1.89
CA LEU A 104 -10.68 3.67 -1.04
C LEU A 104 -9.41 3.40 -1.88
N VAL A 105 -9.54 2.70 -3.02
CA VAL A 105 -8.43 2.52 -3.96
C VAL A 105 -7.99 3.86 -4.54
N LYS A 106 -8.93 4.72 -4.95
CA LYS A 106 -8.63 6.07 -5.45
C LYS A 106 -7.98 6.95 -4.38
N LEU A 107 -8.46 6.89 -3.14
CA LEU A 107 -7.85 7.60 -2.02
C LEU A 107 -6.43 7.15 -1.75
N ARG A 108 -6.18 5.84 -1.79
CA ARG A 108 -4.82 5.29 -1.63
C ARG A 108 -3.90 5.76 -2.76
N GLN A 109 -4.39 5.76 -4.00
CA GLN A 109 -3.64 6.29 -5.14
C GLN A 109 -3.35 7.79 -4.99
N ALA A 110 -4.33 8.57 -4.53
CA ALA A 110 -4.19 10.00 -4.27
C ALA A 110 -3.17 10.29 -3.16
N TYR A 111 -3.23 9.55 -2.06
CA TYR A 111 -2.28 9.66 -0.94
C TYR A 111 -0.85 9.31 -1.34
N ASN A 112 -0.70 8.30 -2.20
CA ASN A 112 0.59 7.85 -2.72
C ASN A 112 1.06 8.63 -3.96
N TYR A 113 0.32 9.65 -4.39
CA TYR A 113 0.69 10.47 -5.53
C TYR A 113 1.88 11.36 -5.16
N GLU A 114 2.97 11.22 -5.90
CA GLU A 114 4.10 12.16 -5.87
C GLU A 114 4.07 13.01 -7.15
N PRO A 115 4.36 14.32 -7.05
CA PRO A 115 4.46 15.17 -8.22
C PRO A 115 5.55 14.67 -9.18
N PRO A 116 5.45 14.97 -10.48
CA PRO A 116 6.49 14.62 -11.45
C PRO A 116 7.86 15.13 -11.02
N ILE A 117 8.89 14.32 -11.26
CA ILE A 117 10.27 14.68 -10.97
C ILE A 117 10.70 15.80 -11.90
N GLU A 118 11.21 16.88 -11.32
CA GLU A 118 11.92 17.93 -12.04
C GLU A 118 13.30 17.41 -12.44
N ILE A 119 13.57 17.39 -13.75
CA ILE A 119 14.83 16.90 -14.30
C ILE A 119 15.91 17.96 -14.09
N ILE A 120 16.99 17.59 -13.39
CA ILE A 120 18.15 18.44 -13.18
C ILE A 120 19.24 18.16 -14.23
N ASP A 121 20.21 19.08 -14.34
CA ASP A 121 21.37 18.86 -15.19
C ASP A 121 22.30 17.79 -14.61
N ILE A 122 22.87 16.96 -15.48
CA ILE A 122 23.75 15.84 -15.11
C ILE A 122 24.96 15.81 -16.05
N ASP A 123 26.16 15.81 -15.47
CA ASP A 123 27.38 15.53 -16.21
C ASP A 123 27.49 14.02 -16.47
N CYS A 124 27.19 13.59 -17.71
CA CYS A 124 27.23 12.19 -18.11
C CYS A 124 28.64 11.55 -18.00
N LYS A 125 29.71 12.34 -17.84
CA LYS A 125 31.05 11.80 -17.59
C LYS A 125 31.22 11.31 -16.14
N LYS A 126 30.30 11.66 -15.24
CA LYS A 126 30.34 11.34 -13.81
C LYS A 126 29.32 10.29 -13.37
N ILE A 127 28.68 9.57 -14.31
CA ILE A 127 27.66 8.54 -14.00
C ILE A 127 28.13 7.56 -12.93
N ALA A 128 29.37 7.06 -13.05
CA ALA A 128 29.94 6.12 -12.09
C ALA A 128 30.06 6.73 -10.67
N GLU A 129 30.53 7.97 -10.55
CA GLU A 129 30.67 8.68 -9.28
C GLU A 129 29.30 8.94 -8.64
N ILE A 130 28.34 9.44 -9.44
CA ILE A 130 26.97 9.72 -9.00
C ILE A 130 26.30 8.46 -8.44
N LEU A 131 26.44 7.33 -9.13
CA LEU A 131 25.81 6.07 -8.71
C LEU A 131 26.50 5.44 -7.50
N GLU A 132 27.80 5.64 -7.34
CA GLU A 132 28.55 5.21 -6.16
C GLU A 132 28.11 5.99 -4.90
N GLU A 133 27.95 7.32 -5.02
CA GLU A 133 27.41 8.18 -3.97
C GLU A 133 25.96 7.78 -3.66
N THR A 134 25.13 7.61 -4.69
CA THR A 134 23.72 7.21 -4.57
C THR A 134 23.58 5.90 -3.79
N TYR A 135 24.37 4.88 -4.15
CA TYR A 135 24.38 3.60 -3.44
C TYR A 135 24.74 3.78 -1.96
N SER A 136 25.80 4.54 -1.69
CA SER A 136 26.31 4.74 -0.33
C SER A 136 25.29 5.48 0.54
N LEU A 137 24.67 6.53 0.02
CA LEU A 137 23.60 7.27 0.71
C LEU A 137 22.39 6.37 1.00
N ASP A 138 21.92 5.59 0.02
CA ASP A 138 20.78 4.68 0.22
C ASP A 138 21.08 3.60 1.27
N GLN A 139 22.25 2.98 1.25
CA GLN A 139 22.57 1.89 2.17
C GLN A 139 22.90 2.38 3.57
N ASN A 140 23.58 3.52 3.72
CA ASN A 140 23.98 4.05 5.03
C ASN A 140 22.77 4.35 5.93
N MET A 141 21.69 4.90 5.36
CA MET A 141 20.46 5.19 6.12
C MET A 141 19.62 3.94 6.45
N ARG A 142 20.01 2.75 5.96
CA ARG A 142 19.28 1.48 6.15
C ARG A 142 19.99 0.51 7.08
N THR A 143 21.08 0.94 7.72
CA THR A 143 21.95 0.10 8.56
C THR A 143 21.33 -0.36 9.88
N SER A 144 20.41 0.40 10.46
CA SER A 144 19.77 0.03 11.74
C SER A 144 18.70 -1.06 11.61
N GLY A 145 18.25 -1.37 10.38
CA GLY A 145 17.11 -2.26 10.12
C GLY A 145 15.76 -1.69 10.58
N ASN A 146 15.75 -0.54 11.26
CA ASN A 146 14.54 0.12 11.72
C ASN A 146 14.01 1.08 10.65
N HIS A 147 12.79 0.84 10.18
CA HIS A 147 12.19 1.63 9.11
C HIS A 147 11.95 3.10 9.49
N THR A 148 11.86 3.43 10.79
CA THR A 148 11.67 4.82 11.23
C THR A 148 12.92 5.68 11.07
N ASP A 149 14.09 5.07 10.89
CA ASP A 149 15.37 5.77 10.79
C ASP A 149 15.71 6.13 9.33
N ILE A 150 14.87 5.70 8.37
CA ILE A 150 15.05 5.97 6.94
C ILE A 150 14.72 7.43 6.66
N ASP A 151 15.69 8.18 6.11
CA ASP A 151 15.45 9.54 5.65
C ASP A 151 14.82 9.53 4.23
N HIS A 152 13.49 9.68 4.17
CA HIS A 152 12.77 9.77 2.91
C HIS A 152 13.18 10.95 2.02
N LYS A 153 13.86 11.98 2.57
CA LYS A 153 14.41 13.07 1.74
C LYS A 153 15.57 12.57 0.90
N VAL A 154 16.41 11.67 1.43
CA VAL A 154 17.51 11.04 0.70
C VAL A 154 16.96 10.17 -0.43
N ASP A 155 15.92 9.37 -0.17
CA ASP A 155 15.25 8.58 -1.21
C ASP A 155 14.74 9.48 -2.36
N LYS A 156 14.09 10.60 -2.01
CA LYS A 156 13.58 11.56 -3.01
C LYS A 156 14.72 12.23 -3.81
N GLN A 157 15.80 12.62 -3.15
CA GLN A 157 16.97 13.22 -3.82
C GLN A 157 17.66 12.24 -4.74
N ASN A 158 17.86 11.00 -4.29
CA ASN A 158 18.43 9.93 -5.10
C ASN A 158 17.55 9.62 -6.31
N LEU A 159 16.22 9.61 -6.13
CA LEU A 159 15.28 9.43 -7.22
C LEU A 159 15.39 10.54 -8.26
N VAL A 160 15.47 11.81 -7.86
CA VAL A 160 15.71 12.94 -8.78
C VAL A 160 17.03 12.76 -9.54
N LYS A 161 18.12 12.41 -8.85
CA LYS A 161 19.44 12.19 -9.47
C LYS A 161 19.42 11.07 -10.50
N VAL A 162 18.91 9.89 -10.14
CA VAL A 162 18.89 8.71 -11.02
C VAL A 162 17.95 8.90 -12.21
N VAL A 163 16.77 9.48 -11.99
CA VAL A 163 15.86 9.80 -13.09
C VAL A 163 16.48 10.80 -14.04
N SER A 164 17.09 11.88 -13.53
CA SER A 164 17.77 12.86 -14.39
C SER A 164 18.94 12.24 -15.16
N LEU A 165 19.69 11.35 -14.53
CA LEU A 165 20.78 10.61 -15.17
C LEU A 165 20.26 9.75 -16.32
N ILE A 166 19.20 8.97 -16.10
CA ILE A 166 18.60 8.12 -17.15
C ILE A 166 18.03 8.96 -18.30
N GLU A 167 17.32 10.04 -17.99
CA GLU A 167 16.67 10.88 -19.01
C GLU A 167 17.68 11.70 -19.83
N LYS A 168 18.83 12.08 -19.25
CA LYS A 168 19.87 12.89 -19.91
C LYS A 168 20.95 12.04 -20.60
N CYS A 169 21.37 10.96 -19.96
CA CYS A 169 22.53 10.18 -20.38
C CYS A 169 22.16 8.79 -20.92
N GLY A 170 20.91 8.35 -20.72
CA GLY A 170 20.49 6.98 -20.99
C GLY A 170 20.75 6.02 -19.83
N MET A 171 20.17 4.83 -19.93
CA MET A 171 20.41 3.74 -18.98
C MET A 171 21.82 3.16 -19.20
N PRO A 172 22.73 3.23 -18.22
CA PRO A 172 24.06 2.66 -18.37
C PRO A 172 24.04 1.13 -18.38
N THR A 173 25.13 0.54 -18.88
CA THR A 173 25.36 -0.91 -18.92
C THR A 173 26.53 -1.32 -18.03
N LEU A 174 26.71 -2.62 -17.79
CA LEU A 174 27.87 -3.14 -17.05
C LEU A 174 29.21 -2.96 -17.77
N LYS A 175 29.21 -2.49 -19.02
CA LYS A 175 30.43 -2.08 -19.73
C LYS A 175 30.92 -0.70 -19.29
N GLU A 176 30.02 0.13 -18.77
CA GLU A 176 30.28 1.52 -18.39
C GLU A 176 30.45 1.66 -16.88
N ILE A 177 29.73 0.85 -16.11
CA ILE A 177 29.70 0.91 -14.64
C ILE A 177 29.71 -0.47 -14.00
N SER A 178 30.01 -0.52 -12.70
CA SER A 178 30.05 -1.73 -11.91
C SER A 178 28.67 -2.26 -11.53
N LYS A 179 28.59 -3.53 -11.10
CA LYS A 179 27.37 -4.14 -10.56
C LYS A 179 26.80 -3.38 -9.36
N LYS A 180 27.67 -2.80 -8.52
CA LYS A 180 27.27 -1.99 -7.36
C LYS A 180 26.51 -0.74 -7.81
N GLN A 181 27.07 -0.01 -8.77
CA GLN A 181 26.45 1.18 -9.35
C GLN A 181 25.15 0.84 -10.10
N MET A 182 25.10 -0.27 -10.83
CA MET A 182 23.84 -0.77 -11.40
C MET A 182 22.80 -1.07 -10.32
N SER A 183 23.21 -1.67 -9.21
CA SER A 183 22.31 -1.99 -8.10
C SER A 183 21.76 -0.72 -7.44
N ALA A 184 22.51 0.39 -7.44
CA ALA A 184 22.03 1.69 -6.98
C ALA A 184 20.79 2.16 -7.75
N ILE A 185 20.78 2.01 -9.07
CA ILE A 185 19.62 2.38 -9.92
C ILE A 185 18.40 1.57 -9.50
N TRP A 186 18.55 0.25 -9.33
CA TRP A 186 17.44 -0.60 -8.88
C TRP A 186 16.96 -0.24 -7.48
N LEU A 187 17.86 -0.03 -6.52
CA LEU A 187 17.52 0.34 -5.13
C LEU A 187 16.68 1.62 -5.09
N VAL A 188 17.09 2.64 -5.85
CA VAL A 188 16.35 3.91 -5.93
C VAL A 188 14.92 3.70 -6.41
N PHE A 189 14.69 2.94 -7.48
CA PHE A 189 13.32 2.66 -7.93
C PHE A 189 12.57 1.68 -7.02
N GLN A 190 13.28 0.78 -6.33
CA GLN A 190 12.69 -0.17 -5.40
C GLN A 190 12.08 0.56 -4.19
N HIS A 191 12.71 1.66 -3.78
CA HIS A 191 12.29 2.52 -2.67
C HIS A 191 11.46 3.75 -3.09
N ALA A 192 11.38 4.06 -4.39
CA ALA A 192 10.56 5.14 -4.93
C ALA A 192 9.05 4.95 -4.70
N ASP A 193 8.26 5.99 -4.97
CA ASP A 193 6.81 5.85 -5.07
C ASP A 193 6.40 4.92 -6.23
N ASN A 194 5.17 4.42 -6.17
CA ASN A 194 4.70 3.44 -7.15
C ASN A 194 4.57 4.03 -8.57
N THR A 195 4.34 5.33 -8.70
CA THR A 195 4.21 5.98 -10.01
C THR A 195 5.54 5.96 -10.75
N ASN A 196 6.60 6.42 -10.10
CA ASN A 196 7.95 6.40 -10.67
C ASN A 196 8.45 4.96 -10.87
N ARG A 197 8.23 4.05 -9.89
CA ARG A 197 8.59 2.63 -10.06
C ARG A 197 7.95 2.03 -11.31
N LYS A 198 6.64 2.23 -11.52
CA LYS A 198 5.93 1.73 -12.72
C LYS A 198 6.42 2.35 -14.01
N LYS A 199 6.69 3.66 -14.01
CA LYS A 199 7.18 4.38 -15.20
C LYS A 199 8.49 3.80 -15.71
N TYR A 200 9.45 3.51 -14.83
CA TYR A 200 10.78 3.02 -15.21
C TYR A 200 10.92 1.50 -15.20
N PHE A 201 9.93 0.76 -14.68
CA PHE A 201 9.98 -0.71 -14.63
C PHE A 201 10.28 -1.38 -15.99
N PRO A 202 9.66 -1.00 -17.13
CA PRO A 202 9.99 -1.61 -18.43
C PRO A 202 11.46 -1.45 -18.82
N LEU A 203 12.08 -0.31 -18.49
CA LEU A 203 13.49 -0.04 -18.77
C LEU A 203 14.40 -0.91 -17.91
N LEU A 204 14.11 -1.02 -16.60
CA LEU A 204 14.88 -1.87 -15.68
C LEU A 204 14.72 -3.36 -16.02
N LYS A 205 13.52 -3.78 -16.42
CA LYS A 205 13.27 -5.14 -16.90
C LYS A 205 14.13 -5.48 -18.12
N LYS A 206 14.19 -4.59 -19.11
CA LYS A 206 15.07 -4.74 -20.29
C LYS A 206 16.55 -4.79 -19.91
N SER A 207 16.98 -3.97 -18.95
CA SER A 207 18.36 -4.00 -18.42
C SER A 207 18.68 -5.35 -17.76
N ALA A 208 17.73 -5.98 -17.05
CA ALA A 208 17.91 -7.33 -16.51
C ALA A 208 17.90 -8.43 -17.59
N GLU A 209 17.08 -8.29 -18.64
CA GLU A 209 17.08 -9.18 -19.79
C GLU A 209 18.43 -9.16 -20.52
N ASN A 210 19.09 -8.00 -20.58
CA ASN A 210 20.45 -7.84 -21.09
C ASN A 210 21.55 -8.37 -20.15
N GLY A 211 21.21 -8.72 -18.91
CA GLY A 211 22.16 -9.19 -17.89
C GLY A 211 22.87 -8.08 -17.11
N ASP A 212 22.46 -6.82 -17.29
CA ASP A 212 23.04 -5.67 -16.56
C ASP A 212 22.48 -5.54 -15.13
N LEU A 213 21.26 -6.05 -14.90
CA LEU A 213 20.60 -6.15 -13.60
C LEU A 213 20.23 -7.60 -13.26
N ASN A 214 20.18 -7.92 -11.97
CA ASN A 214 19.74 -9.24 -11.52
C ASN A 214 18.23 -9.41 -11.79
N LYS A 215 17.84 -10.55 -12.39
CA LYS A 215 16.42 -10.87 -12.63
C LYS A 215 15.61 -10.97 -11.33
N SER A 216 16.22 -11.47 -10.26
CA SER A 216 15.61 -11.52 -8.93
C SER A 216 15.20 -10.14 -8.43
N ASN A 217 16.04 -9.13 -8.61
CA ASN A 217 15.73 -7.73 -8.27
C ASN A 217 14.47 -7.23 -9.00
N ILE A 218 14.32 -7.55 -10.29
CA ILE A 218 13.12 -7.19 -11.06
C ILE A 218 11.88 -7.93 -10.55
N ALA A 219 11.99 -9.20 -10.21
CA ALA A 219 10.88 -9.97 -9.62
C ALA A 219 10.39 -9.36 -8.29
N LEU A 220 11.29 -8.92 -7.41
CA LEU A 220 10.94 -8.23 -6.17
C LEU A 220 10.22 -6.89 -6.43
N MET A 221 10.62 -6.19 -7.48
CA MET A 221 10.03 -4.91 -7.87
C MET A 221 8.64 -5.09 -8.48
N GLU A 222 8.46 -6.12 -9.31
CA GLU A 222 7.17 -6.46 -9.93
C GLU A 222 6.12 -6.82 -8.89
N ASP A 223 6.46 -7.71 -7.95
CA ASP A 223 5.57 -8.07 -6.85
C ASP A 223 5.18 -6.84 -6.00
N ARG A 224 6.12 -5.92 -5.78
CA ARG A 224 5.83 -4.67 -5.04
C ARG A 224 4.86 -3.76 -5.80
N ILE A 225 5.03 -3.63 -7.10
CA ILE A 225 4.09 -2.89 -7.96
C ILE A 225 2.69 -3.50 -7.85
N LEU A 226 2.59 -4.82 -7.97
CA LEU A 226 1.32 -5.55 -7.92
C LEU A 226 0.64 -5.42 -6.56
N MET A 227 1.38 -5.63 -5.47
CA MET A 227 0.87 -5.46 -4.11
C MET A 227 0.31 -4.05 -3.88
N ILE A 228 1.04 -3.00 -4.28
CA ILE A 228 0.56 -1.62 -4.12
C ILE A 228 -0.67 -1.34 -5.00
N ASP A 229 -0.72 -1.93 -6.20
CA ASP A 229 -1.87 -1.88 -7.10
C ASP A 229 -3.05 -2.76 -6.62
N GLY A 230 -2.92 -3.49 -5.50
CA GLY A 230 -3.96 -4.35 -4.95
C GLY A 230 -4.20 -5.62 -5.77
N LYS A 231 -3.17 -6.11 -6.46
CA LYS A 231 -3.22 -7.29 -7.33
C LYS A 231 -2.36 -8.41 -6.74
N PRO A 232 -2.73 -9.69 -6.97
CA PRO A 232 -1.89 -10.82 -6.59
C PRO A 232 -0.46 -10.66 -7.11
N GLN A 233 0.52 -10.96 -6.26
CA GLN A 233 1.93 -10.98 -6.63
C GLN A 233 2.28 -12.25 -7.42
N ILE A 234 3.40 -12.26 -8.13
CA ILE A 234 3.80 -13.36 -9.03
C ILE A 234 4.80 -14.30 -8.37
N TYR A 235 5.75 -13.76 -7.60
CA TYR A 235 6.89 -14.50 -7.06
C TYR A 235 6.81 -14.72 -5.55
N GLY A 236 5.88 -14.08 -4.84
CA GLY A 236 5.70 -14.28 -3.39
C GLY A 236 6.73 -13.56 -2.54
N SER A 237 7.29 -12.45 -3.01
CA SER A 237 8.31 -11.70 -2.29
C SER A 237 7.80 -10.69 -1.26
N GLN A 238 6.57 -10.20 -1.40
CA GLN A 238 5.98 -9.23 -0.48
C GLN A 238 5.22 -9.92 0.64
N ILE A 239 5.57 -9.52 1.86
CA ILE A 239 4.96 -9.96 3.11
C ILE A 239 4.30 -8.74 3.75
N SER A 240 3.08 -8.91 4.25
CA SER A 240 2.32 -7.86 4.92
C SER A 240 2.04 -8.25 6.36
N GLN A 241 1.95 -7.27 7.25
CA GLN A 241 1.49 -7.51 8.62
C GLN A 241 -0.03 -7.41 8.65
N ASN A 242 -0.69 -8.43 9.19
CA ASN A 242 -2.12 -8.41 9.44
C ASN A 242 -2.45 -7.32 10.48
N SER A 243 -3.38 -6.43 10.16
CA SER A 243 -3.72 -5.29 11.00
C SER A 243 -4.36 -5.69 12.33
N GLU A 244 -5.08 -6.80 12.37
CA GLU A 244 -5.79 -7.31 13.55
C GLU A 244 -4.87 -8.19 14.41
N THR A 245 -4.25 -9.21 13.81
CA THR A 245 -3.47 -10.22 14.55
C THR A 245 -2.02 -9.81 14.79
N LYS A 246 -1.54 -8.77 14.08
CA LYS A 246 -0.13 -8.33 14.04
C LYS A 246 0.85 -9.40 13.55
N LYS A 247 0.36 -10.51 13.00
CA LYS A 247 1.18 -11.57 12.41
C LYS A 247 1.61 -11.19 10.99
N TRP A 248 2.77 -11.66 10.59
CA TRP A 248 3.22 -11.56 9.21
C TRP A 248 2.50 -12.60 8.36
N GLU A 249 2.04 -12.18 7.18
CA GLU A 249 1.29 -12.99 6.22
C GLU A 249 1.83 -12.76 4.82
N LEU A 250 1.88 -13.82 4.02
CA LEU A 250 2.20 -13.74 2.61
C LEU A 250 1.08 -12.97 1.92
N TYR A 251 1.42 -11.90 1.20
CA TYR A 251 0.43 -11.16 0.43
C TYR A 251 -0.14 -12.04 -0.71
N GLU A 252 -1.36 -11.75 -1.17
CA GLU A 252 -2.08 -12.55 -2.17
C GLU A 252 -1.18 -12.96 -3.35
N LEU A 253 -1.17 -14.26 -3.70
CA LEU A 253 -0.23 -14.86 -4.63
C LEU A 253 -0.97 -15.50 -5.82
N GLU A 254 -0.57 -15.14 -7.03
CA GLU A 254 -1.04 -15.76 -8.27
C GLU A 254 -0.50 -17.19 -8.38
N LYS A 255 -1.38 -18.17 -8.64
CA LYS A 255 -1.03 -19.58 -8.94
C LYS A 255 0.05 -20.15 -8.00
N PRO A 256 -0.26 -20.29 -6.69
CA PRO A 256 0.70 -20.71 -5.68
C PRO A 256 1.29 -22.11 -5.92
N GLU A 257 0.60 -22.98 -6.66
CA GLU A 257 1.04 -24.33 -7.02
C GLU A 257 2.18 -24.37 -8.05
N THR A 258 2.49 -23.26 -8.73
CA THR A 258 3.56 -23.17 -9.74
C THR A 258 4.58 -22.07 -9.44
N VAL A 259 4.58 -21.51 -8.22
CA VAL A 259 5.39 -20.35 -7.87
C VAL A 259 6.89 -20.67 -7.87
N ASP A 260 7.29 -21.85 -7.39
CA ASP A 260 8.72 -22.19 -7.29
C ASP A 260 9.39 -22.32 -8.66
N LYS A 261 8.65 -22.71 -9.71
CA LYS A 261 9.12 -22.68 -11.10
C LYS A 261 9.50 -21.27 -11.53
N ARG A 262 8.57 -20.31 -11.34
CA ARG A 262 8.80 -18.90 -11.69
C ARG A 262 9.94 -18.30 -10.87
N ARG A 263 10.04 -18.64 -9.58
CA ARG A 263 11.13 -18.20 -8.70
C ARG A 263 12.48 -18.71 -9.18
N ALA A 264 12.58 -19.98 -9.56
CA ALA A 264 13.81 -20.56 -10.10
C ALA A 264 14.27 -19.87 -11.40
N GLU A 265 13.34 -19.55 -12.32
CA GLU A 265 13.64 -18.86 -13.59
C GLU A 265 14.32 -17.49 -13.42
N VAL A 266 14.09 -16.82 -12.28
CA VAL A 266 14.68 -15.51 -11.94
C VAL A 266 15.78 -15.60 -10.89
N GLY A 267 16.19 -16.81 -10.49
CA GLY A 267 17.26 -17.05 -9.51
C GLY A 267 16.86 -16.86 -8.05
N LEU A 268 15.57 -16.94 -7.72
CA LEU A 268 15.07 -16.97 -6.34
C LEU A 268 15.00 -18.43 -5.84
N GLY A 269 15.28 -18.64 -4.56
CA GLY A 269 15.05 -19.94 -3.88
C GLY A 269 13.55 -20.22 -3.69
N SER A 270 13.19 -21.40 -3.19
CA SER A 270 11.77 -21.77 -2.99
C SER A 270 11.02 -20.79 -2.09
N LEU A 271 9.73 -20.62 -2.34
CA LEU A 271 8.88 -19.74 -1.53
C LEU A 271 8.79 -20.26 -0.11
N LYS A 272 8.69 -21.59 0.06
CA LYS A 272 8.63 -22.25 1.37
C LYS A 272 9.81 -21.88 2.26
N GLU A 273 11.04 -21.89 1.75
CA GLU A 273 12.21 -21.52 2.56
C GLU A 273 12.28 -20.01 2.80
N TYR A 274 11.88 -19.19 1.82
CA TYR A 274 11.87 -17.74 1.95
C TYR A 274 10.94 -17.24 3.07
N VAL A 275 9.69 -17.74 3.12
CA VAL A 275 8.69 -17.22 4.05
C VAL A 275 8.92 -17.64 5.51
N LYS A 276 9.81 -18.61 5.77
CA LYS A 276 10.24 -18.99 7.13
C LYS A 276 10.86 -17.83 7.90
N ASN A 277 11.47 -16.86 7.22
CA ASN A 277 12.01 -15.65 7.85
C ASN A 277 10.96 -14.85 8.63
N TRP A 278 9.67 -15.09 8.36
CA TRP A 278 8.53 -14.46 9.02
C TRP A 278 7.64 -15.45 9.80
N ASN A 279 8.11 -16.68 10.03
CA ASN A 279 7.33 -17.76 10.66
C ASN A 279 6.02 -18.09 9.94
N ILE A 280 6.01 -17.96 8.61
CA ILE A 280 4.85 -18.31 7.77
C ILE A 280 5.02 -19.75 7.27
N GLU A 281 3.96 -20.54 7.34
CA GLU A 281 3.92 -21.86 6.73
C GLU A 281 3.37 -21.79 5.30
N PHE A 282 4.12 -22.34 4.35
CA PHE A 282 3.66 -22.51 2.96
C PHE A 282 3.66 -23.98 2.59
N ASN A 283 2.48 -24.59 2.67
CA ASN A 283 2.26 -26.04 2.50
C ASN A 283 1.62 -26.40 1.15
N VAL A 284 1.58 -25.46 0.20
CA VAL A 284 1.05 -25.70 -1.16
C VAL A 284 2.02 -26.60 -1.93
N LYS A 285 1.55 -27.77 -2.36
CA LYS A 285 2.33 -28.70 -3.18
C LYS A 285 2.72 -28.03 -4.50
N GLN A 286 4.01 -28.01 -4.80
CA GLN A 286 4.55 -27.42 -6.03
C GLN A 286 4.46 -28.40 -7.20
N SER A 287 4.13 -27.86 -8.36
CA SER A 287 4.12 -28.55 -9.66
C SER A 287 5.27 -28.05 -10.52
N GLU A 288 5.86 -28.95 -11.32
CA GLU A 288 6.94 -28.64 -12.27
C GLU A 288 6.47 -27.82 -13.48
#